data_AF-A0A1F9SEJ4-F1
#
_entry.id   AF-A0A1F9SEJ4-F1
#
_cell.length_a   1.000
_cell.length_b   1.000
_cell.length_c   1.000
_cell.angle_alpha   90.00
_cell.angle_beta   90.00
_cell.angle_gamma   90.00
#
_symmetry.space_group_name_H-M   'P 1'
#
loop_
_entity.id
_entity.type
_entity.pdbx_description
1 polymer ?
#
loop_
_entity_poly.entity_id
_entity_poly.type
_entity_poly.pdbx_seq_one_letter_code
_entity_poly.pdbx_strand_id
1 'polypeptide(L)'
;MSITHLRQFKVADYAIFDFAASFIGMLLLSPLLSGLARRAGWQVPRMNWVYMALPLGIAAHLASGNLTPMTRDFMDPRSHYLVKAVVIGFLILGLRNIRRNKKQ
;
A
#
# COMPACT_ATOMS: atom_id res chain seq x y z
N MET A 1 3.11 17.48 20.77
CA MET A 1 3.99 17.03 19.66
C MET A 1 3.23 17.28 18.36
N SER A 2 3.77 18.03 17.40
CA SER A 2 3.07 18.36 16.14
C SER A 2 3.34 17.31 15.06
N ILE A 3 2.42 17.15 14.10
CA ILE A 3 2.60 16.24 12.95
C ILE A 3 3.83 16.60 12.11
N THR A 4 4.20 17.89 12.07
CA THR A 4 5.41 18.38 11.42
C THR A 4 6.68 17.80 12.04
N HIS A 5 6.70 17.62 13.36
CA HIS A 5 7.83 17.00 14.05
C HIS A 5 7.95 15.50 13.73
N LEU A 6 6.84 14.77 13.54
CA LEU A 6 6.89 13.35 13.16
C LEU A 6 7.33 13.15 11.70
N ARG A 7 7.00 14.09 10.81
CA ARG A 7 7.35 14.04 9.38
C ARG A 7 8.78 14.48 9.06
N GLN A 8 9.52 15.01 10.04
CA GLN A 8 10.92 15.38 9.85
C GLN A 8 11.84 14.16 9.64
N PHE A 9 11.47 13.01 10.19
CA PHE A 9 12.22 11.77 10.06
C PHE A 9 11.95 11.15 8.69
N LYS A 10 12.96 11.16 7.83
CA LYS A 10 12.86 10.71 6.43
C LYS A 10 13.96 9.72 6.08
N VAL A 11 13.65 8.83 5.14
CA VAL A 11 14.64 8.04 4.40
C VAL A 11 14.56 8.51 2.95
N ALA A 12 15.68 9.01 2.41
CA ALA A 12 15.66 9.87 1.23
C ALA A 12 14.64 11.01 1.43
N ASP A 13 13.62 11.10 0.59
CA ASP A 13 12.55 12.11 0.68
C ASP A 13 11.25 11.57 1.32
N TYR A 14 11.24 10.32 1.76
CA TYR A 14 10.04 9.65 2.26
C TYR A 14 9.93 9.77 3.78
N ALA A 15 8.85 10.37 4.27
CA ALA A 15 8.58 10.44 5.70
C ALA A 15 8.29 9.04 6.26
N ILE A 16 9.10 8.61 7.24
CA ILE A 16 8.97 7.30 7.90
C ILE A 16 7.60 7.19 8.57
N PHE A 17 7.13 8.29 9.16
CA PHE A 17 5.82 8.35 9.81
C PHE A 17 4.68 8.05 8.82
N ASP A 18 4.66 8.67 7.64
CA ASP A 18 3.60 8.47 6.65
C ASP A 18 3.60 7.02 6.12
N PHE A 19 4.80 6.45 5.95
CA PHE A 19 4.97 5.04 5.59
C PHE A 19 4.38 4.13 6.68
N ALA A 20 4.85 4.26 7.92
CA ALA A 20 4.38 3.44 9.04
C ALA A 20 2.88 3.60 9.29
N ALA A 21 2.36 4.83 9.23
CA ALA A 21 0.93 5.12 9.38
C ALA A 21 0.09 4.42 8.32
N SER A 22 0.56 4.36 7.07
CA SER A 22 -0.13 3.65 5.98
C SER A 22 -0.21 2.15 6.25
N PHE A 23 0.89 1.53 6.71
CA PHE A 23 0.91 0.10 7.04
C PHE A 23 0.07 -0.24 8.26
N ILE A 24 0.15 0.55 9.33
CA ILE A 24 -0.67 0.36 10.54
C ILE A 24 -2.14 0.57 10.21
N GLY A 25 -2.49 1.63 9.47
CA GLY A 25 -3.86 1.89 9.05
C GLY A 25 -4.43 0.73 8.23
N MET A 26 -3.65 0.21 7.29
CA MET A 26 -4.05 -0.95 6.48
C MET A 26 -4.15 -2.23 7.30
N LEU A 27 -3.26 -2.45 8.27
CA LEU A 27 -3.33 -3.58 9.19
C LEU A 27 -4.65 -3.56 9.99
N LEU A 28 -5.03 -2.40 10.52
CA LEU A 28 -6.29 -2.21 11.25
C LEU A 28 -7.51 -2.38 10.34
N LEU A 29 -7.42 -1.94 9.08
CA LEU A 29 -8.50 -2.07 8.09
C LEU A 29 -8.63 -3.49 7.50
N SER A 30 -7.56 -4.27 7.55
CA SER A 30 -7.49 -5.61 6.92
C SER A 30 -8.59 -6.60 7.32
N PRO A 31 -9.11 -6.66 8.57
CA PRO A 31 -10.21 -7.57 8.92
C PRO A 31 -11.51 -7.17 8.21
N LEU A 32 -11.79 -5.86 8.11
CA LEU A 32 -12.96 -5.35 7.40
C LEU A 32 -12.87 -5.68 5.91
N LEU A 33 -11.74 -5.38 5.26
CA LEU A 33 -11.54 -5.66 3.83
C LEU A 33 -11.62 -7.15 3.51
N SER A 34 -11.04 -8.00 4.37
CA SER A 34 -11.16 -9.45 4.23
C SER A 34 -12.60 -9.95 4.39
N GLY A 35 -13.38 -9.31 5.26
CA GLY A 35 -14.81 -9.57 5.41
C GLY A 35 -15.61 -9.17 4.16
N LEU A 36 -15.33 -8.00 3.60
CA LEU A 36 -15.96 -7.52 2.36
C LEU A 36 -15.59 -8.41 1.16
N ALA A 37 -14.32 -8.77 1.01
CA ALA A 37 -13.86 -9.70 -0.02
C ALA A 37 -14.59 -11.04 0.07
N ARG A 38 -14.80 -11.55 1.29
CA ARG A 38 -15.54 -12.80 1.50
C ARG A 38 -16.99 -12.70 1.03
N ARG A 39 -17.66 -11.58 1.30
CA ARG A 39 -19.02 -11.29 0.79
C ARG A 39 -19.05 -11.23 -0.74
N ALA A 40 -17.98 -10.72 -1.35
CA ALA A 40 -17.80 -10.71 -2.81
C ALA A 40 -17.35 -12.07 -3.39
N GLY A 41 -17.22 -13.13 -2.58
CA GLY A 41 -16.83 -14.47 -3.03
C GLY A 41 -15.33 -14.71 -3.12
N TRP A 42 -14.51 -13.89 -2.46
CA TRP A 42 -13.05 -14.01 -2.45
C TRP A 42 -12.51 -14.25 -1.04
N GLN A 43 -11.55 -15.16 -0.91
CA GLN A 43 -10.74 -15.33 0.29
C GLN A 43 -9.43 -14.59 0.08
N VAL A 44 -9.30 -13.43 0.72
CA VAL A 44 -8.08 -12.63 0.73
C VAL A 44 -7.50 -12.68 2.15
N PRO A 45 -6.27 -13.18 2.36
CA PRO A 45 -5.62 -13.15 3.66
C PRO A 45 -5.42 -11.70 4.15
N ARG A 46 -5.45 -11.49 5.47
CA ARG A 46 -5.30 -10.14 6.04
C ARG A 46 -3.98 -9.46 5.64
N MET A 47 -2.88 -10.22 5.64
CA MET A 47 -1.56 -9.71 5.26
C MET A 47 -1.47 -9.23 3.82
N ASN A 48 -2.28 -9.78 2.91
CA ASN A 48 -2.33 -9.29 1.53
C ASN A 48 -2.74 -7.82 1.45
N TRP A 49 -3.71 -7.42 2.26
CA TRP A 49 -4.12 -6.01 2.33
C TRP A 49 -2.98 -5.13 2.83
N VAL A 50 -2.24 -5.58 3.83
CA VAL A 50 -1.06 -4.87 4.35
C VAL A 50 0.00 -4.69 3.27
N TYR A 51 0.28 -5.73 2.48
CA TYR A 51 1.18 -5.59 1.33
C TYR A 51 0.62 -4.66 0.23
N MET A 52 -0.70 -4.61 0.08
CA MET A 52 -1.36 -3.67 -0.82
C MET A 52 -1.31 -2.21 -0.35
N ALA A 53 -0.84 -1.89 0.86
CA ALA A 53 -0.77 -0.52 1.36
C ALA A 53 0.00 0.42 0.40
N LEU A 54 1.16 -0.02 -0.10
CA LEU A 54 1.97 0.79 -1.02
C LEU A 54 1.35 0.93 -2.41
N PRO A 55 0.99 -0.16 -3.12
CA PRO A 55 0.32 -0.05 -4.42
C PRO A 55 -0.97 0.77 -4.36
N LEU A 56 -1.82 0.55 -3.35
CA LEU A 56 -3.07 1.28 -3.20
C LEU A 56 -2.84 2.75 -2.81
N GLY A 57 -1.84 3.03 -1.96
CA GLY A 57 -1.45 4.40 -1.61
C GLY A 57 -1.00 5.19 -2.83
N ILE A 58 -0.12 4.62 -3.66
CA ILE A 58 0.32 5.21 -4.93
C ILE A 58 -0.88 5.44 -5.85
N ALA A 59 -1.74 4.44 -6.03
CA ALA A 59 -2.94 4.56 -6.85
C ALA A 59 -3.88 5.68 -6.36
N ALA A 60 -4.07 5.81 -5.04
CA ALA A 60 -4.89 6.86 -4.44
C ALA A 60 -4.28 8.26 -4.60
N HIS A 61 -2.95 8.40 -4.47
CA HIS A 61 -2.25 9.67 -4.72
C HIS A 61 -2.32 10.07 -6.19
N LEU A 62 -2.21 9.11 -7.12
CA LEU A 62 -2.43 9.34 -8.54
C LEU A 62 -3.86 9.80 -8.83
N ALA A 63 -4.86 9.08 -8.30
CA ALA A 63 -6.27 9.39 -8.52
C ALA A 63 -6.69 10.75 -7.93
N SER A 64 -6.11 11.15 -6.79
CA SER A 64 -6.39 12.44 -6.15
C SER A 64 -5.59 13.62 -6.70
N GLY A 65 -4.57 13.37 -7.53
CA GLY A 65 -3.64 14.40 -8.01
C GLY A 65 -2.64 14.92 -6.97
N ASN A 66 -2.77 14.50 -5.70
CA ASN A 66 -1.89 14.92 -4.60
C ASN A 66 -0.67 14.01 -4.52
N LEU A 67 0.25 14.17 -5.45
CA LEU A 67 1.43 13.30 -5.61
C LEU A 67 2.43 13.47 -4.46
N THR A 68 2.75 12.36 -3.79
CA THR A 68 3.89 12.26 -2.86
C THR A 68 5.21 12.10 -3.62
N PRO A 69 6.37 12.37 -3.01
CA PRO A 69 7.67 12.07 -3.61
C PRO A 69 7.76 10.63 -4.12
N MET A 70 7.34 9.64 -3.32
CA MET A 70 7.33 8.22 -3.73
C MET A 70 6.47 7.96 -4.96
N THR A 71 5.32 8.63 -5.09
CA THR A 71 4.45 8.49 -6.26
C THR A 71 5.13 9.07 -7.51
N ARG A 72 5.81 10.22 -7.39
CA ARG A 72 6.57 10.84 -8.49
C ARG A 72 7.71 9.94 -8.93
N ASP A 73 8.46 9.42 -7.97
CA ASP A 73 9.60 8.52 -8.21
C ASP A 73 9.16 7.20 -8.86
N PHE A 74 8.03 6.65 -8.42
CA PHE A 74 7.44 5.47 -9.05
C PHE A 74 7.03 5.73 -10.51
N MET A 75 6.51 6.93 -10.80
CA MET A 75 6.04 7.31 -12.13
C MET A 75 7.16 7.73 -13.10
N ASP A 76 8.34 8.10 -12.62
CA ASP A 76 9.47 8.46 -13.49
C ASP A 76 9.90 7.24 -14.33
N PRO A 77 9.71 7.23 -15.66
CA PRO A 77 10.04 6.07 -16.47
C PRO A 77 11.55 5.81 -16.62
N ARG A 78 12.40 6.80 -16.30
CA ARG A 78 13.85 6.75 -16.57
C ARG A 78 14.69 6.40 -15.35
N SER A 79 14.12 6.41 -14.14
CA SER A 79 14.90 6.29 -12.92
C SER A 79 14.14 5.57 -11.77
N HIS A 80 14.72 5.53 -10.57
CA HIS A 80 14.10 5.00 -9.33
C HIS A 80 13.63 3.54 -9.40
N TYR A 81 14.42 2.68 -10.07
CA TYR A 81 14.12 1.24 -10.21
C TYR A 81 13.98 0.49 -8.88
N LEU A 82 14.68 0.91 -7.82
CA LEU A 82 14.52 0.31 -6.50
C LEU A 82 13.11 0.53 -5.93
N VAL A 83 12.58 1.76 -6.03
CA VAL A 83 11.21 2.09 -5.60
C VAL A 83 10.21 1.26 -6.39
N LYS A 84 10.37 1.18 -7.71
CA LYS A 84 9.52 0.36 -8.57
C LYS A 84 9.57 -1.12 -8.19
N ALA A 85 10.77 -1.66 -7.97
CA ALA A 85 10.95 -3.05 -7.56
C ALA A 85 10.27 -3.34 -6.21
N VAL A 86 10.39 -2.44 -5.24
CA VAL A 86 9.70 -2.55 -3.94
C VAL A 86 8.18 -2.52 -4.15
N VAL A 87 7.64 -1.53 -4.86
CA VAL A 87 6.19 -1.40 -5.10
C VAL A 87 5.63 -2.62 -5.84
N ILE A 88 6.33 -3.09 -6.88
CA ILE A 88 5.96 -4.30 -7.63
C ILE A 88 6.03 -5.54 -6.74
N GLY A 89 7.07 -5.68 -5.92
CA GLY A 89 7.21 -6.78 -4.96
C GLY A 89 6.04 -6.83 -3.98
N PHE A 90 5.66 -5.67 -3.43
CA PHE A 90 4.49 -5.54 -2.55
C PHE A 90 3.19 -5.83 -3.28
N LEU A 91 3.04 -5.43 -4.54
CA LEU A 91 1.89 -5.78 -5.37
C LEU A 91 1.78 -7.30 -5.57
N ILE A 92 2.89 -7.97 -5.91
CA ILE A 92 2.94 -9.43 -6.09
C ILE A 92 2.55 -10.14 -4.79
N LEU A 93 3.14 -9.74 -3.66
CA LEU A 93 2.81 -10.30 -2.34
C LEU A 93 1.35 -10.04 -1.96
N GLY A 94 0.82 -8.87 -2.29
CA GLY A 94 -0.58 -8.50 -2.05
C GLY A 94 -1.58 -9.32 -2.86
N LEU A 95 -1.21 -9.77 -4.06
CA LEU A 95 -2.07 -10.63 -4.89
C LEU A 95 -1.90 -12.12 -4.62
N ARG A 96 -0.82 -12.53 -3.95
CA ARG A 96 -0.48 -13.93 -3.72
C ARG A 96 -1.51 -14.64 -2.84
N ASN A 97 -1.87 -15.88 -3.15
CA ASN A 97 -2.79 -16.70 -2.33
C ASN A 97 -4.24 -16.15 -2.22
N ILE A 98 -4.65 -15.19 -3.04
CA ILE A 98 -6.07 -14.84 -3.17
C ILE A 98 -6.79 -16.00 -3.85
N ARG A 99 -7.86 -16.49 -3.22
CA ARG A 99 -8.66 -17.61 -3.74
C ARG A 99 -10.10 -17.19 -3.95
N ARG A 100 -10.73 -17.72 -4.99
CA ARG A 100 -12.18 -17.58 -5.16
C ARG A 100 -12.87 -18.65 -4.32
N ASN A 101 -13.92 -18.29 -3.59
CA ASN A 101 -14.82 -19.28 -3.00
C ASN A 101 -15.46 -20.04 -4.16
N LYS A 102 -15.05 -21.30 -4.35
CA LYS A 102 -15.88 -22.24 -5.11
C LYS A 102 -17.12 -22.45 -4.25
N LYS A 103 -18.29 -22.03 -4.75
CA LYS A 103 -19.55 -22.52 -4.19
C LYS A 103 -19.45 -24.05 -4.20
N GLN A 104 -19.52 -24.65 -3.01
CA GLN A 104 -19.99 -26.03 -2.92
C GLN A 104 -21.45 -26.04 -3.33
#